data_AF-A0A939Z213-F1
#
_entry.id   AF-A0A939Z213-F1
#
_cell.length_a   1.000
_cell.length_b   1.000
_cell.length_c   1.000
_cell.angle_alpha   90.00
_cell.angle_beta   90.00
_cell.angle_gamma   90.00
#
_symmetry.space_group_name_H-M   'P 1'
#
loop_
_entity.id
_entity.type
_entity.pdbx_description
1 polymer ?
#
loop_
_entity_poly.entity_id
_entity_poly.type
_entity_poly.pdbx_seq_one_letter_code
_entity_poly.pdbx_strand_id
1 'polypeptide(L)'
;ARKPRVKLRREDMRFLRDRLRERFAPIDEPSLCLADIFQATVCLLRGESEFVPGRVKGFLEAPRGIGEPVALRSADLRAAAAHIDLQGFLPSEIDVGGRRLGPADFLRAALDALADGGETIAVGPGEQLNSLAALPQLQRLRIAGDWIHTPAFEDRYLSDRLRLQAWTLRRE
;
A
#
# COMPACT_ATOMS: atom_id res chain seq x y z
N ALA A 1 -3.28 16.30 18.36
CA ALA A 1 -1.93 15.71 18.55
C ALA A 1 -1.81 14.52 17.63
N ARG A 2 -0.67 14.34 16.95
CA ARG A 2 -0.49 13.23 15.99
C ARG A 2 -0.55 11.91 16.75
N LYS A 3 -1.46 10.99 16.37
CA LYS A 3 -1.60 9.69 17.05
C LYS A 3 -0.25 8.94 17.05
N PRO A 4 0.15 8.30 18.16
CA PRO A 4 1.41 7.57 18.23
C PRO A 4 1.41 6.41 17.23
N ARG A 5 2.59 6.07 16.74
CA ARG A 5 2.75 4.96 15.79
C ARG A 5 2.61 3.65 16.54
N VAL A 6 1.74 2.79 16.05
CA VAL A 6 1.46 1.48 16.65
C VAL A 6 2.36 0.43 16.02
N LYS A 7 2.94 -0.39 16.88
CA LYS A 7 3.74 -1.55 16.50
C LYS A 7 2.84 -2.63 15.92
N LEU A 8 3.26 -3.23 14.82
CA LEU A 8 2.54 -4.29 14.11
C LEU A 8 3.26 -5.63 14.25
N ARG A 9 2.49 -6.69 14.41
CA ARG A 9 2.92 -8.06 14.60
C ARG A 9 2.11 -9.01 13.73
N ARG A 10 2.56 -10.26 13.63
CA ARG A 10 1.86 -11.28 12.84
C ARG A 10 0.41 -11.51 13.28
N GLU A 11 0.13 -11.38 14.57
CA GLU A 11 -1.23 -11.52 15.14
C GLU A 11 -2.21 -10.46 14.61
N ASP A 12 -1.72 -9.28 14.21
CA ASP A 12 -2.56 -8.21 13.65
C ASP A 12 -2.99 -8.48 12.20
N MET A 13 -2.29 -9.36 11.48
CA MET A 13 -2.44 -9.51 10.03
C MET A 13 -3.83 -9.97 9.63
N ARG A 14 -4.49 -10.79 10.46
CA ARG A 14 -5.87 -11.22 10.21
C ARG A 14 -6.83 -10.03 10.24
N PHE A 15 -6.75 -9.20 11.28
CA PHE A 15 -7.56 -7.99 11.39
C PHE A 15 -7.32 -7.05 10.21
N LEU A 16 -6.04 -6.76 9.88
CA LEU A 16 -5.70 -5.86 8.78
C LEU A 16 -6.19 -6.38 7.43
N ARG A 17 -6.04 -7.69 7.17
CA ARG A 17 -6.56 -8.36 5.98
C ARG A 17 -8.06 -8.15 5.84
N ASP A 18 -8.82 -8.49 6.88
CA ASP A 18 -10.28 -8.45 6.84
C ASP A 18 -10.77 -7.02 6.62
N ARG A 19 -10.15 -6.03 7.28
CA ARG A 19 -10.44 -4.60 7.07
C ARG A 19 -10.13 -4.13 5.65
N LEU A 20 -9.00 -4.53 5.07
CA LEU A 20 -8.62 -4.14 3.72
C LEU A 20 -9.42 -4.84 2.62
N ARG A 21 -10.01 -6.00 2.91
CA ARG A 21 -10.98 -6.68 2.04
C ARG A 21 -12.32 -5.95 2.03
N GLU A 22 -12.81 -5.50 3.18
CA GLU A 22 -14.02 -4.67 3.26
C GLU A 22 -13.82 -3.34 2.54
N ARG A 23 -12.67 -2.69 2.77
CA ARG A 23 -12.35 -1.40 2.17
C ARG A 23 -10.85 -1.20 2.07
N PHE A 24 -10.35 -1.11 0.85
CA PHE A 24 -8.93 -0.85 0.59
C PHE A 24 -8.59 0.64 0.82
N ALA A 25 -8.42 1.03 2.09
CA ALA A 25 -8.17 2.39 2.54
C ALA A 25 -7.36 2.41 3.86
N PRO A 26 -6.83 3.58 4.28
CA PRO A 26 -6.23 3.74 5.60
C PRO A 26 -7.16 3.32 6.75
N ILE A 27 -6.58 2.85 7.86
CA ILE A 27 -7.28 2.44 9.08
C ILE A 27 -7.18 3.56 10.12
N ASP A 28 -8.29 3.86 10.79
CA ASP A 28 -8.40 4.98 11.73
C ASP A 28 -7.92 4.61 13.15
N GLU A 29 -8.15 3.37 13.57
CA GLU A 29 -7.78 2.83 14.87
C GLU A 29 -7.32 1.35 14.75
N PRO A 30 -6.02 1.07 14.93
CA PRO A 30 -4.93 2.04 15.06
C PRO A 30 -4.73 2.86 13.78
N SER A 31 -4.24 4.09 13.90
CA SER A 31 -4.04 4.99 12.75
C SER A 31 -2.88 4.53 11.85
N LEU A 32 -3.22 3.91 10.73
CA LEU A 32 -2.30 3.28 9.78
C LEU A 32 -2.66 3.66 8.35
N CYS A 33 -1.66 4.03 7.55
CA CYS A 33 -1.82 4.14 6.10
C CYS A 33 -1.47 2.81 5.41
N LEU A 34 -1.86 2.65 4.14
CA LEU A 34 -1.59 1.40 3.41
C LEU A 34 -0.10 1.12 3.28
N ALA A 35 0.73 2.16 3.15
CA ALA A 35 2.17 2.03 3.10
C ALA A 35 2.76 1.50 4.43
N ASP A 36 2.20 1.88 5.58
CA ASP A 36 2.62 1.32 6.88
C ASP A 36 2.35 -0.19 6.92
N ILE A 37 1.17 -0.60 6.46
CA ILE A 37 0.75 -2.01 6.43
C ILE A 37 1.62 -2.79 5.44
N PHE A 38 1.88 -2.24 4.26
CA PHE A 38 2.78 -2.83 3.27
C PHE A 38 4.18 -3.08 3.84
N GLN A 39 4.82 -2.06 4.43
CA GLN A 39 6.15 -2.22 5.03
C GLN A 39 6.13 -3.28 6.14
N ALA A 40 5.09 -3.30 6.98
CA ALA A 40 4.93 -4.32 8.01
C ALA A 40 4.87 -5.74 7.40
N THR A 41 4.06 -5.94 6.37
CA THR A 41 3.97 -7.26 5.71
C THR A 41 5.30 -7.70 5.11
N VAL A 42 6.08 -6.79 4.54
CA VAL A 42 7.43 -7.10 4.01
C VAL A 42 8.36 -7.52 5.14
N CYS A 43 8.45 -6.77 6.23
CA CYS A 43 9.28 -7.11 7.39
C CYS A 43 8.89 -8.46 8.01
N LEU A 44 7.59 -8.70 8.20
CA LEU A 44 7.09 -9.96 8.76
C LEU A 44 7.33 -11.16 7.83
N LEU A 45 7.23 -10.97 6.50
CA LEU A 45 7.60 -12.00 5.52
C LEU A 45 9.09 -12.32 5.52
N ARG A 46 9.95 -11.34 5.85
CA ARG A 46 11.40 -11.56 6.06
C ARG A 46 11.72 -12.31 7.35
N GLY A 47 10.74 -12.56 8.20
CA GLY A 47 10.89 -13.27 9.47
C GLY A 47 11.10 -12.36 10.67
N GLU A 48 10.94 -11.04 10.53
CA GLU A 48 10.90 -10.15 11.68
C GLU A 48 9.67 -10.45 12.55
N SER A 49 9.79 -10.31 13.87
CA SER A 49 8.68 -10.59 14.81
C SER A 49 7.71 -9.42 14.96
N GLU A 50 8.19 -8.21 14.72
CA GLU A 50 7.43 -6.97 14.85
C GLU A 50 8.00 -5.88 13.94
N PHE A 51 7.16 -4.90 13.61
CA PHE A 51 7.55 -3.72 12.83
C PHE A 51 6.93 -2.47 13.46
N VAL A 52 7.72 -1.41 13.60
CA VAL A 52 7.21 -0.09 13.99
C VAL A 52 7.22 0.78 12.74
N PRO A 53 6.05 1.23 12.25
CA PRO A 53 5.99 2.02 11.04
C PRO A 53 6.90 3.24 11.08
N GLY A 54 7.54 3.56 9.96
CA GLY A 54 8.47 4.68 9.80
C GLY A 54 7.97 5.77 8.86
N ARG A 55 8.84 6.72 8.49
CA ARG A 55 8.53 7.57 7.34
C ARG A 55 8.54 6.71 6.09
N VAL A 56 7.54 6.87 5.25
CA VAL A 56 7.42 6.13 3.99
C VAL A 56 7.22 7.12 2.85
N LYS A 57 7.83 6.81 1.71
CA LYS A 57 7.66 7.56 0.47
C LYS A 57 6.66 6.80 -0.40
N GLY A 58 5.67 7.48 -0.95
CA GLY A 58 4.65 6.86 -1.79
C GLY A 58 5.22 6.41 -3.13
N PHE A 59 4.36 6.25 -4.13
CA PHE A 59 4.82 5.83 -5.44
C PHE A 59 5.43 6.99 -6.22
N LEU A 60 6.49 6.71 -6.97
CA LEU A 60 6.99 7.63 -7.99
C LEU A 60 6.24 7.43 -9.32
N GLU A 61 5.90 6.18 -9.63
CA GLU A 61 5.19 5.79 -10.85
C GLU A 61 3.86 5.12 -10.50
N ALA A 62 2.92 5.09 -11.46
CA ALA A 62 1.65 4.42 -11.22
C ALA A 62 1.87 2.90 -11.02
N PRO A 63 1.35 2.31 -9.93
CA PRO A 63 1.45 0.88 -9.71
C PRO A 63 0.64 0.09 -10.75
N ARG A 64 1.16 -1.06 -11.19
CA ARG A 64 0.51 -1.91 -12.20
C ARG A 64 0.05 -3.21 -11.58
N GLY A 65 -1.27 -3.41 -11.54
CA GLY A 65 -1.87 -4.63 -11.03
C GLY A 65 -1.85 -5.77 -12.05
N ILE A 66 -2.11 -6.99 -11.56
CA ILE A 66 -2.28 -8.17 -12.42
C ILE A 66 -3.56 -8.05 -13.27
N GLY A 67 -3.52 -8.58 -14.49
CA GLY A 67 -4.68 -8.58 -15.41
C GLY A 67 -5.59 -9.79 -15.28
N GLU A 68 -5.11 -10.88 -14.68
CA GLU A 68 -5.83 -12.15 -14.52
C GLU A 68 -5.54 -12.77 -13.15
N PRO A 69 -6.42 -13.64 -12.63
CA PRO A 69 -6.17 -14.35 -11.37
C PRO A 69 -4.92 -15.22 -11.43
N VAL A 70 -4.12 -15.19 -10.36
CA VAL A 70 -2.89 -15.97 -10.22
C VAL A 70 -2.86 -16.71 -8.90
N ALA A 71 -2.20 -17.87 -8.90
CA ALA A 71 -1.83 -18.60 -7.69
C ALA A 71 -0.34 -18.37 -7.41
N LEU A 72 -0.02 -17.97 -6.18
CA LEU A 72 1.33 -17.67 -5.72
C LEU A 72 1.71 -18.59 -4.58
N ARG A 73 2.99 -18.92 -4.46
CA ARG A 73 3.47 -19.66 -3.29
C ARG A 73 3.93 -18.68 -2.21
N SER A 74 3.66 -19.03 -0.95
CA SER A 74 4.17 -18.31 0.22
C SER A 74 5.70 -18.15 0.19
N ALA A 75 6.43 -19.14 -0.33
CA ALA A 75 7.88 -19.06 -0.48
C ALA A 75 8.31 -17.96 -1.46
N ASP A 76 7.59 -17.80 -2.57
CA ASP A 76 7.89 -16.77 -3.57
C ASP A 76 7.62 -15.37 -3.02
N LEU A 77 6.58 -15.20 -2.20
CA LEU A 77 6.30 -13.94 -1.49
C LEU A 77 7.43 -13.57 -0.52
N ARG A 78 7.96 -14.54 0.23
CA ARG A 78 9.11 -14.31 1.14
C ARG A 78 10.37 -13.96 0.37
N ALA A 79 10.64 -14.66 -0.74
CA ALA A 79 11.77 -14.37 -1.62
C ALA A 79 11.66 -12.95 -2.20
N ALA A 80 10.49 -12.57 -2.71
CA ALA A 80 10.23 -11.21 -3.19
C ALA A 80 10.42 -10.16 -2.08
N ALA A 81 9.86 -10.41 -0.90
CA ALA A 81 9.99 -9.52 0.26
C ALA A 81 11.45 -9.22 0.61
N ALA A 82 12.36 -10.21 0.50
CA ALA A 82 13.78 -10.02 0.78
C ALA A 82 14.46 -8.95 -0.11
N HIS A 83 13.91 -8.67 -1.30
CA HIS A 83 14.49 -7.74 -2.26
C HIS A 83 13.82 -6.35 -2.31
N ILE A 84 12.70 -6.15 -1.61
CA ILE A 84 11.98 -4.86 -1.62
C ILE A 84 12.74 -3.79 -0.79
N ASP A 85 13.10 -2.67 -1.39
CA ASP A 85 13.67 -1.55 -0.63
C ASP A 85 12.59 -0.80 0.16
N LEU A 86 12.71 -0.79 1.49
CA LEU A 86 11.79 -0.09 2.39
C LEU A 86 12.21 1.36 2.69
N GLN A 87 13.42 1.79 2.29
CA GLN A 87 13.94 3.15 2.49
C GLN A 87 13.65 4.08 1.28
N GLY A 88 13.38 3.47 0.13
CA GLY A 88 13.05 4.10 -1.13
C GLY A 88 11.58 4.52 -1.29
N PHE A 89 11.22 4.89 -2.52
CA PHE A 89 9.82 5.01 -2.94
C PHE A 89 9.21 3.62 -3.07
N LEU A 90 7.90 3.52 -2.85
CA LEU A 90 7.21 2.26 -3.09
C LEU A 90 7.35 1.84 -4.57
N PRO A 91 7.63 0.56 -4.85
CA PRO A 91 7.79 0.08 -6.22
C PRO A 91 6.46 0.15 -6.97
N SER A 92 6.49 0.31 -8.29
CA SER A 92 5.29 0.22 -9.15
C SER A 92 4.90 -1.23 -9.46
N GLU A 93 5.87 -2.14 -9.43
CA GLU A 93 5.73 -3.58 -9.67
C GLU A 93 6.73 -4.37 -8.81
N ILE A 94 6.35 -5.58 -8.42
CA ILE A 94 7.15 -6.50 -7.60
C ILE A 94 7.23 -7.84 -8.33
N ASP A 95 8.42 -8.40 -8.45
CA ASP A 95 8.62 -9.76 -9.00
C ASP A 95 8.37 -10.80 -7.92
N VAL A 96 7.40 -11.69 -8.13
CA VAL A 96 7.02 -12.78 -7.23
C VAL A 96 6.95 -14.07 -8.03
N GLY A 97 7.99 -14.91 -7.90
CA GLY A 97 8.02 -16.21 -8.58
C GLY A 97 7.96 -16.11 -10.10
N GLY A 98 8.55 -15.05 -10.69
CA GLY A 98 8.52 -14.81 -12.14
C GLY A 98 7.28 -14.09 -12.64
N ARG A 99 6.40 -13.63 -11.74
CA ARG A 99 5.21 -12.83 -12.07
C ARG A 99 5.40 -11.39 -11.58
N ARG A 100 4.94 -10.42 -12.36
CA ARG A 100 4.89 -9.01 -11.96
C ARG A 100 3.57 -8.73 -11.27
N LEU A 101 3.63 -8.34 -10.01
CA LEU A 101 2.49 -7.96 -9.20
C LEU A 101 2.53 -6.47 -8.90
N GLY A 102 1.34 -5.87 -8.85
CA GLY A 102 1.21 -4.55 -8.26
C GLY A 102 1.39 -4.61 -6.73
N PRO A 103 1.81 -3.51 -6.09
CA PRO A 103 1.95 -3.41 -4.64
C PRO A 103 0.70 -3.79 -3.86
N ALA A 104 -0.51 -3.47 -4.35
CA ALA A 104 -1.75 -3.85 -3.67
C ALA A 104 -2.01 -5.35 -3.77
N ASP A 105 -1.68 -5.95 -4.91
CA ASP A 105 -1.83 -7.39 -5.12
C ASP A 105 -0.85 -8.15 -4.24
N PHE A 106 0.40 -7.69 -4.17
CA PHE A 106 1.39 -8.19 -3.22
C PHE A 106 0.90 -8.04 -1.78
N LEU A 107 0.40 -6.87 -1.39
CA LEU A 107 -0.10 -6.60 -0.04
C LEU A 107 -1.21 -7.58 0.34
N ARG A 108 -2.22 -7.76 -0.51
CA ARG A 108 -3.32 -8.71 -0.28
C ARG A 108 -2.77 -10.13 -0.14
N ALA A 109 -1.88 -10.54 -1.03
CA ALA A 109 -1.26 -11.86 -0.98
C ALA A 109 -0.45 -12.10 0.30
N ALA A 110 0.33 -11.10 0.70
CA ALA A 110 1.17 -11.14 1.89
C ALA A 110 0.33 -11.22 3.17
N LEU A 111 -0.78 -10.47 3.23
CA LEU A 111 -1.73 -10.53 4.33
C LEU A 111 -2.37 -11.92 4.45
N ASP A 112 -2.81 -12.50 3.33
CA ASP A 112 -3.38 -13.86 3.30
C ASP A 112 -2.34 -14.90 3.76
N ALA A 113 -1.11 -14.82 3.25
CA ALA A 113 -0.01 -15.71 3.63
C ALA A 113 0.34 -15.60 5.12
N LEU A 114 0.37 -14.39 5.67
CA LEU A 114 0.73 -14.16 7.07
C LEU A 114 -0.39 -14.52 8.04
N ALA A 115 -1.65 -14.27 7.67
CA ALA A 115 -2.84 -14.46 8.52
C ALA A 115 -3.31 -15.93 8.59
N ASP A 116 -3.25 -16.66 7.48
CA ASP A 116 -3.73 -18.05 7.41
C ASP A 116 -2.59 -19.07 7.33
N GLY A 117 -1.37 -18.63 7.01
CA GLY A 117 -0.21 -19.52 6.87
C GLY A 117 -0.25 -20.44 5.65
N GLY A 118 -1.17 -20.20 4.70
CA GLY A 118 -1.36 -21.04 3.51
C GLY A 118 -0.12 -21.10 2.61
N GLU A 119 0.15 -22.27 2.05
CA GLU A 119 1.29 -22.45 1.12
C GLU A 119 1.02 -21.82 -0.25
N THR A 120 -0.23 -21.85 -0.70
CA THR A 120 -0.68 -21.28 -1.97
C THR A 120 -1.73 -20.19 -1.70
N ILE A 121 -1.57 -19.04 -2.34
CA ILE A 121 -2.43 -17.86 -2.20
C ILE A 121 -3.00 -17.51 -3.56
N ALA A 122 -4.33 -17.41 -3.65
CA ALA A 122 -5.01 -16.94 -4.85
C ALA A 122 -5.16 -15.41 -4.80
N VAL A 123 -4.76 -14.73 -5.86
CA VAL A 123 -4.87 -13.28 -6.00
C VAL A 123 -5.57 -12.96 -7.30
N GLY A 124 -6.61 -12.14 -7.24
CA GLY A 124 -7.35 -11.65 -8.41
C GLY A 124 -6.97 -10.21 -8.76
N PRO A 125 -7.28 -9.74 -9.98
CA PRO A 125 -7.15 -8.34 -10.36
C PRO A 125 -7.91 -7.42 -9.41
N GLY A 126 -7.34 -6.26 -9.10
CA GLY A 126 -7.98 -5.27 -8.22
C GLY A 126 -7.32 -3.90 -8.27
N GLU A 127 -7.96 -2.93 -7.61
CA GLU A 127 -7.45 -1.56 -7.52
C GLU A 127 -6.08 -1.53 -6.84
N GLN A 128 -5.14 -0.75 -7.39
CA GLN A 128 -3.81 -0.58 -6.81
C GLN A 128 -3.68 0.63 -5.88
N LEU A 129 -4.52 1.64 -6.06
CA LEU A 129 -4.56 2.83 -5.23
C LEU A 129 -5.84 2.82 -4.39
N ASN A 130 -5.79 3.37 -3.17
CA ASN A 130 -6.99 3.55 -2.39
C ASN A 130 -7.90 4.61 -3.01
N SER A 131 -9.20 4.43 -2.84
CA SER A 131 -10.18 5.43 -3.25
C SER A 131 -9.93 6.78 -2.58
N LEU A 132 -9.82 7.82 -3.41
CA LEU A 132 -9.69 9.22 -2.95
C LEU A 132 -10.97 9.75 -2.30
N ALA A 133 -12.11 9.05 -2.45
CA ALA A 133 -13.33 9.37 -1.71
C ALA A 133 -13.09 9.30 -0.19
N ALA A 134 -12.07 8.54 0.25
CA ALA A 134 -11.65 8.53 1.64
C ALA A 134 -10.92 9.81 2.09
N LEU A 135 -10.50 10.67 1.16
CA LEU A 135 -9.63 11.83 1.38
C LEU A 135 -10.21 13.06 0.65
N PRO A 136 -11.36 13.60 1.10
CA PRO A 136 -12.12 14.60 0.36
C PRO A 136 -11.39 15.95 0.24
N GLN A 137 -10.31 16.18 0.98
CA GLN A 137 -9.44 17.35 0.82
C GLN A 137 -8.54 17.21 -0.43
N LEU A 138 -8.07 16.01 -0.75
CA LEU A 138 -7.27 15.75 -1.96
C LEU A 138 -8.15 15.79 -3.21
N GLN A 139 -9.37 15.28 -3.11
CA GLN A 139 -10.32 15.28 -4.22
C GLN A 139 -10.72 16.71 -4.63
N ARG A 140 -10.71 17.65 -3.67
CA ARG A 140 -11.03 19.07 -3.88
C ARG A 140 -9.80 19.94 -4.11
N LEU A 141 -8.60 19.39 -4.04
CA LEU A 141 -7.39 20.17 -4.25
C LEU A 141 -7.32 20.62 -5.72
N ARG A 142 -7.40 21.93 -5.92
CA ARG A 142 -7.07 22.60 -7.17
C ARG A 142 -5.89 23.52 -6.90
N ILE A 143 -4.84 23.36 -7.68
CA ILE A 143 -3.65 24.21 -7.59
C ILE A 143 -3.77 25.40 -8.54
N ALA A 144 -4.53 25.25 -9.63
CA ALA A 144 -4.81 26.32 -10.56
C ALA A 144 -5.63 27.46 -9.91
N GLY A 145 -5.24 28.71 -10.18
CA GLY A 145 -5.94 29.90 -9.69
C GLY A 145 -5.63 30.30 -8.25
N ASP A 146 -4.54 29.79 -7.67
CA ASP A 146 -4.00 30.28 -6.40
C ASP A 146 -3.05 31.49 -6.61
N TRP A 147 -2.46 32.02 -5.53
CA TRP A 147 -1.60 33.20 -5.60
C TRP A 147 -0.28 32.99 -6.36
N ILE A 148 0.11 31.73 -6.62
CA ILE A 148 1.32 31.37 -7.36
C ILE A 148 0.98 30.96 -8.81
N HIS A 149 -0.16 30.31 -9.04
CA HIS A 149 -0.50 29.65 -10.30
C HIS A 149 -1.67 30.33 -10.99
N THR A 150 -1.46 30.71 -12.25
CA THR A 150 -2.51 31.34 -13.05
C THR A 150 -3.74 30.44 -13.20
N PRO A 151 -4.94 30.99 -13.47
CA PRO A 151 -6.14 30.20 -13.75
C PRO A 151 -6.03 29.28 -14.99
N ALA A 152 -5.07 29.55 -15.88
CA ALA A 152 -4.79 28.73 -17.07
C ALA A 152 -3.83 27.56 -16.79
N PHE A 153 -3.34 27.42 -15.56
CA PHE A 153 -2.44 26.35 -15.17
C PHE A 153 -3.15 24.99 -15.21
N GLU A 154 -2.63 24.05 -16.01
CA GLU A 154 -3.15 22.68 -16.07
C GLU A 154 -2.58 21.85 -14.91
N ASP A 155 -3.38 21.63 -13.87
CA ASP A 155 -2.95 20.98 -12.64
C ASP A 155 -2.96 19.45 -12.68
N ARG A 156 -3.44 18.86 -13.78
CA ARG A 156 -3.61 17.40 -13.96
C ARG A 156 -2.38 16.60 -13.52
N TYR A 157 -1.19 17.03 -13.95
CA TYR A 157 0.06 16.35 -13.60
C TYR A 157 0.36 16.36 -12.10
N LEU A 158 0.14 17.49 -11.42
CA LEU A 158 0.37 17.59 -9.97
C LEU A 158 -0.70 16.85 -9.18
N SER A 159 -1.97 16.93 -9.63
CA SER A 159 -3.06 16.16 -9.05
C SER A 159 -2.79 14.66 -9.15
N ASP A 160 -2.35 14.15 -10.31
CA ASP A 160 -2.00 12.74 -10.49
C ASP A 160 -0.84 12.30 -9.61
N ARG A 161 0.21 13.13 -9.50
CA ARG A 161 1.35 12.85 -8.61
C ARG A 161 0.95 12.81 -7.14
N LEU A 162 0.00 13.64 -6.72
CA LEU A 162 -0.51 13.62 -5.37
C LEU A 162 -1.33 12.35 -5.08
N ARG A 163 -2.08 11.85 -6.06
CA ARG A 163 -2.82 10.58 -5.94
C ARG A 163 -1.90 9.40 -5.69
N LEU A 164 -0.69 9.42 -6.25
CA LEU A 164 0.34 8.40 -5.99
C LEU A 164 0.84 8.41 -4.53
N GLN A 165 0.61 9.49 -3.78
CA GLN A 165 0.93 9.55 -2.35
C GLN A 165 -0.23 9.09 -1.46
N ALA A 166 -1.38 8.70 -2.02
CA ALA A 166 -2.56 8.35 -1.23
C ALA A 166 -2.31 7.20 -0.23
N TRP A 167 -1.41 6.28 -0.55
CA TRP A 167 -0.98 5.20 0.32
C TRP A 167 -0.25 5.64 1.59
N THR A 168 0.34 6.84 1.60
CA THR A 168 1.12 7.35 2.75
C THR A 168 0.29 8.21 3.70
N LEU A 169 -0.99 8.42 3.39
CA LEU A 169 -1.85 9.32 4.14
C LEU A 169 -2.60 8.56 5.21
N ARG A 170 -2.53 9.07 6.43
CA ARG A 170 -3.31 8.61 7.58
C ARG A 170 -4.52 9.51 7.74
N ARG A 171 -5.61 8.94 8.24
CA ARG A 171 -6.74 9.72 8.75
C ARG A 171 -6.42 10.07 10.21
N GLU A 172 -6.34 11.37 10.49
CA GLU A 172 -6.12 11.92 11.83
C GLU A 172 -7.44 12.06 12.59
#